data_AF-W4PZP3-F1
#
_entry.id   AF-W4PZP3-F1
#
_cell.length_a   1.000
_cell.length_b   1.000
_cell.length_c   1.000
_cell.angle_alpha   90.00
_cell.angle_beta   90.00
_cell.angle_gamma   90.00
#
_symmetry.space_group_name_H-M   'P 1'
#
loop_
_entity.id
_entity.type
_entity.pdbx_description
1 polymer ?
#
loop_
_entity_poly.entity_id
_entity_poly.type
_entity_poly.pdbx_seq_one_letter_code
_entity_poly.pdbx_strand_id
1 'polypeptide(L)' 'MQQEGRFAMAKIICWIIIFVALALNVVMLQWTIEAYLGHEFELIYRYTTVALVSSLIALATMFKWRKIEYK' A
#
# COMPACT_ATOMS: atom_id res chain seq x y z
N MET A 1 5.71 -30.53 -8.42
CA MET A 1 4.91 -30.22 -7.22
C MET A 1 5.44 -29.07 -6.37
N GLN A 2 6.73 -28.68 -6.43
CA GLN A 2 7.28 -27.60 -5.57
C GLN A 2 7.08 -26.15 -6.10
N GLN A 3 6.56 -25.96 -7.32
CA GLN A 3 6.27 -24.62 -7.87
C GLN A 3 4.85 -24.12 -7.57
N GLU A 4 3.87 -25.02 -7.47
CA GLU A 4 2.46 -24.66 -7.27
C GLU A 4 2.20 -24.03 -5.89
N GLY A 5 2.84 -24.56 -4.84
CA GLY A 5 2.77 -23.99 -3.49
C GLY A 5 3.48 -22.63 -3.35
N ARG A 6 4.48 -22.36 -4.20
CA ARG A 6 5.19 -21.07 -4.22
C ARG A 6 4.31 -19.97 -4.84
N PHE A 7 3.55 -20.31 -5.88
CA PHE A 7 2.56 -19.43 -6.51
C PHE A 7 1.40 -19.08 -5.56
N ALA A 8 0.89 -20.07 -4.80
CA ALA A 8 -0.18 -19.84 -3.82
C ALA A 8 0.26 -18.92 -2.68
N MET A 9 1.42 -19.18 -2.07
CA MET A 9 1.98 -18.31 -1.02
C MET A 9 2.27 -16.91 -1.54
N ALA A 10 2.77 -16.81 -2.76
CA ALA A 10 3.05 -15.55 -3.40
C ALA A 10 1.75 -14.73 -3.57
N LYS A 11 0.68 -15.34 -4.10
CA LYS A 11 -0.63 -14.69 -4.24
C LYS A 11 -1.20 -14.20 -2.90
N ILE A 12 -1.06 -15.01 -1.84
CA ILE A 12 -1.48 -14.65 -0.48
C ILE A 12 -0.66 -13.47 0.06
N ILE A 13 0.67 -13.49 -0.11
CA ILE A 13 1.55 -12.38 0.29
C ILE A 13 1.17 -11.09 -0.46
N CYS A 14 0.91 -11.18 -1.76
CA CYS A 14 0.51 -10.01 -2.55
C CYS A 14 -0.84 -9.45 -2.08
N TRP A 15 -1.79 -10.32 -1.73
CA TRP A 15 -3.08 -9.92 -1.19
C TRP A 15 -2.97 -9.29 0.20
N ILE A 16 -2.11 -9.84 1.07
CA ILE A 16 -1.79 -9.27 2.38
C ILE A 16 -1.15 -7.88 2.21
N ILE A 17 -0.19 -7.71 1.29
CA ILE A 17 0.45 -6.41 1.04
C ILE A 17 -0.58 -5.38 0.57
N ILE A 18 -1.48 -5.76 -0.34
CA ILE A 18 -2.55 -4.86 -0.81
C ILE A 18 -3.49 -4.49 0.34
N PHE A 19 -3.89 -5.47 1.16
CA PHE A 19 -4.78 -5.24 2.29
C PHE A 19 -4.14 -4.34 3.35
N VAL A 20 -2.87 -4.57 3.67
CA VAL A 20 -2.10 -3.74 4.62
C VAL A 20 -1.90 -2.33 4.06
N ALA A 21 -1.56 -2.19 2.78
CA ALA A 21 -1.43 -0.89 2.13
C ALA A 21 -2.76 -0.12 2.13
N LEU A 22 -3.89 -0.81 1.94
CA LEU A 22 -5.23 -0.23 2.02
C LEU A 22 -5.52 0.26 3.45
N ALA A 23 -5.31 -0.60 4.45
CA ALA A 23 -5.54 -0.25 5.85
C ALA A 23 -4.69 0.94 6.30
N LEU A 24 -3.41 0.96 5.92
CA LEU A 24 -2.52 2.09 6.17
C LEU A 24 -3.02 3.37 5.50
N ASN A 25 -3.46 3.30 4.23
CA ASN A 25 -4.03 4.46 3.52
C ASN A 25 -5.28 4.99 4.23
N VAL A 26 -6.18 4.12 4.68
CA VAL A 26 -7.41 4.54 5.38
C VAL A 26 -7.08 5.22 6.71
N VAL A 27 -6.15 4.67 7.50
CA VAL A 27 -5.72 5.29 8.76
C VAL A 27 -5.04 6.64 8.49
N MET A 28 -4.14 6.73 7.51
CA MET A 28 -3.48 8.00 7.18
C MET A 28 -4.48 9.05 6.69
N LEU A 29 -5.50 8.64 5.94
CA LEU A 29 -6.56 9.53 5.49
C LEU A 29 -7.40 10.01 6.68
N GLN A 30 -7.73 9.14 7.63
CA GLN A 30 -8.46 9.52 8.85
C GLN A 30 -7.68 10.57 9.66
N TRP A 31 -6.38 10.38 9.84
CA TRP A 31 -5.51 11.34 10.54
C TRP A 31 -5.36 12.65 9.75
N THR A 32 -5.41 12.58 8.42
CA THR A 32 -5.39 13.76 7.56
C THR A 32 -6.68 14.58 7.71
N ILE A 33 -7.84 13.93 7.80
CA ILE A 33 -9.14 14.59 8.05
C ILE A 33 -9.13 15.25 9.43
N GLU A 34 -8.61 14.57 10.46
CA GLU A 34 -8.52 15.11 11.82
C GLU A 34 -7.58 16.31 11.91
N ALA A 35 -6.40 16.24 11.28
CA ALA A 35 -5.48 17.37 11.18
C ALA A 35 -6.06 18.54 10.34
N TYR A 36 -6.89 18.26 9.33
CA TYR A 36 -7.60 19.27 8.56
C TYR A 36 -8.64 20.01 9.41
N LEU A 37 -9.42 19.28 10.22
CA LEU A 37 -10.36 19.91 11.17
C LEU A 37 -9.64 20.64 12.30
N GLY A 38 -8.47 20.17 12.72
CA GLY A 38 -7.61 20.81 13.72
C GLY A 38 -6.86 22.06 13.24
N HIS A 39 -7.00 22.46 11.97
CA HIS A 39 -6.25 23.56 11.35
C HIS A 39 -4.72 23.37 11.35
N GLU A 40 -4.23 22.13 11.51
CA GLU A 40 -2.79 21.80 11.55
C GLU A 40 -2.28 21.39 10.15
N PHE A 41 -2.24 22.35 9.23
CA PHE A 41 -1.91 22.12 7.82
C PHE A 41 -0.51 21.52 7.57
N GLU A 42 0.45 21.74 8.48
CA GLU A 42 1.81 21.21 8.34
C GLU A 42 1.86 19.67 8.49
N LEU A 43 1.00 19.11 9.36
CA LEU A 43 0.88 17.66 9.56
C LEU A 43 0.17 16.98 8.38
N ILE A 44 -0.85 17.62 7.81
CA ILE A 44 -1.59 17.12 6.65
C ILE A 44 -0.66 16.86 5.46
N TYR A 45 0.24 17.81 5.17
CA TYR A 45 1.15 17.71 4.04
C TYR A 45 2.18 16.58 4.22
N ARG A 46 2.67 16.37 5.45
CA ARG A 46 3.56 15.26 5.80
C ARG A 46 2.85 13.92 5.65
N TYR A 47 1.66 13.74 6.22
CA TYR A 47 0.93 12.48 6.14
C TYR A 47 0.51 12.14 4.72
N THR A 48 0.05 13.13 3.95
CA THR A 48 -0.32 12.95 2.54
C THR A 48 0.88 12.54 1.68
N THR A 49 2.05 13.13 1.92
CA THR A 49 3.28 12.78 1.19
C THR A 49 3.69 11.33 1.47
N VAL A 50 3.65 10.91 2.74
CA VAL A 50 3.98 9.52 3.11
C VAL A 50 2.97 8.52 2.54
N ALA A 51 1.67 8.87 2.51
CA ALA A 51 0.63 8.05 1.90
C ALA A 51 0.81 7.90 0.37
N LEU A 52 1.21 8.97 -0.31
CA LEU A 52 1.52 8.93 -1.74
C LEU A 52 2.75 8.06 -2.04
N VAL A 53 3.83 8.23 -1.26
CA VAL A 53 5.06 7.45 -1.43
C VAL A 53 4.82 5.96 -1.16
N SER A 54 4.08 5.63 -0.09
CA SER A 54 3.76 4.23 0.23
C SER A 54 2.89 3.58 -0.85
N SER A 55 1.90 4.31 -1.38
CA SER A 55 1.06 3.85 -2.50
C SER A 55 1.85 3.64 -3.78
N LEU A 56 2.82 4.51 -4.10
CA LEU A 56 3.70 4.33 -5.25
C LEU A 56 4.59 3.08 -5.12
N ILE A 57 5.10 2.79 -3.92
CA ILE A 57 5.90 1.59 -3.65
C ILE A 57 5.04 0.32 -3.77
N ALA A 58 3.81 0.36 -3.26
CA ALA A 58 2.86 -0.75 -3.39
C ALA A 58 2.51 -1.01 -4.86
N LEU A 59 2.23 0.04 -5.64
CA LEU A 59 1.99 -0.04 -7.09
C LEU A 59 3.20 -0.60 -7.85
N ALA A 60 4.41 -0.13 -7.55
CA ALA A 60 5.63 -0.62 -8.18
C ALA A 60 5.88 -2.11 -7.87
N THR A 61 5.60 -2.53 -6.65
CA THR A 61 5.69 -3.94 -6.23
C THR A 61 4.66 -4.80 -6.97
N MET A 62 3.43 -4.30 -7.10
CA MET A 62 2.35 -4.96 -7.85
C MET A 62 2.67 -5.06 -9.35
N PHE A 63 3.28 -4.03 -9.95
CA PHE A 63 3.73 -4.07 -11.33
C PHE A 63 4.89 -5.05 -11.55
N LYS A 64 5.86 -5.09 -10.63
CA LYS A 64 6.95 -6.09 -10.66
C LYS A 64 6.40 -7.50 -10.59
N TRP A 65 5.39 -7.74 -9.75
CA TRP A 65 4.70 -9.01 -9.65
C TRP A 65 4.08 -9.43 -10.97
N ARG A 66 3.25 -8.56 -11.58
CA ARG A 66 2.60 -8.86 -12.85
C ARG A 66 3.60 -9.19 -13.96
N LYS A 67 4.77 -8.54 -13.95
CA LYS A 67 5.83 -8.79 -14.94
C LYS A 67 6.53 -10.13 -14.75
N ILE A 68 6.60 -10.66 -13.53
CA ILE A 68 7.19 -11.98 -13.23
C ILE A 68 6.20 -13.10 -13.56
N GLU A 69 4.91 -12.89 -13.29
CA GLU A 69 3.86 -13.89 -13.50
C GLU A 69 3.46 -14.08 -14.96
N TYR A 70 3.54 -13.01 -15.79
CA TYR A 70 3.20 -13.05 -17.22
C TYR A 70 4.39 -13.37 -18.15
N LYS A 71 5.50 -13.92 -17.62
CA LYS A 71 6.67 -14.29 -18.42
C LYS A 71 6.77 -15.80 -18.62
#